data_AF-A0A0B7BQR9-F1
#
_entry.id   AF-A0A0B7BQR9-F1
#
_cell.length_a   1.000
_cell.length_b   1.000
_cell.length_c   1.000
_cell.angle_alpha   90.00
_cell.angle_beta   90.00
_cell.angle_gamma   90.00
#
_symmetry.space_group_name_H-M   'P 1'
#
loop_
_entity.id
_entity.type
_entity.pdbx_description
1 polymer ?
#
loop_
_entity_poly.entity_id
_entity_poly.type
_entity_poly.pdbx_seq_one_letter_code
_entity_poly.pdbx_strand_id
1 'polypeptide(L)'
;MAIMKKLAGTTWGADNSVLKKLYMGYVRLTLDYGISAWATVAQSNFNKINRVQNQAMRIITGGMRSTPIQEMEKTTGLQPMEDIRDSRTQKQTEKFKTVQEKFYRPYTRLDGSIIVS
;
A
#
# COMPACT_ATOMS: atom_id res chain seq x y z
N MET A 1 3.76 -14.99 1.65
CA MET A 1 2.92 -15.88 0.80
C MET A 1 2.71 -17.29 1.35
N ALA A 2 3.69 -17.92 2.01
CA ALA A 2 3.57 -19.31 2.48
C ALA A 2 2.35 -19.56 3.40
N ILE A 3 2.08 -18.66 4.35
CA ILE A 3 0.95 -18.76 5.28
C ILE A 3 -0.40 -18.76 4.54
N MET A 4 -0.60 -17.80 3.62
CA MET A 4 -1.83 -17.73 2.81
C MET A 4 -2.06 -19.01 2.00
N LYS A 5 -1.00 -19.57 1.38
CA LYS A 5 -1.11 -20.82 0.61
C LYS A 5 -1.53 -22.00 1.48
N LYS A 6 -0.98 -22.11 2.69
CA LYS A 6 -1.33 -23.17 3.64
C LYS A 6 -2.81 -23.09 4.05
N LEU A 7 -3.33 -21.90 4.26
CA LEU A 7 -4.73 -21.70 4.68
C LEU A 7 -5.73 -21.93 3.55
N ALA A 8 -5.37 -21.56 2.31
CA ALA A 8 -6.22 -21.76 1.15
C ALA A 8 -6.39 -23.24 0.74
N GLY A 9 -5.39 -24.09 1.01
CA GLY A 9 -5.38 -25.50 0.58
C GLY A 9 -5.91 -26.51 1.60
N THR A 10 -6.63 -26.09 2.64
CA THR A 10 -7.21 -27.03 3.62
C THR A 10 -8.53 -27.60 3.10
N THR A 11 -8.88 -28.84 3.48
CA THR A 11 -10.11 -29.57 3.05
C THR A 11 -11.41 -28.84 3.41
N TRP A 12 -11.33 -27.82 4.27
CA TRP A 12 -12.40 -26.91 4.67
C TRP A 12 -12.00 -25.43 4.42
N GLY A 13 -11.36 -25.20 3.26
CA GLY A 13 -10.59 -24.01 2.90
C GLY A 13 -11.10 -22.69 3.47
N ALA A 14 -10.17 -21.85 3.96
CA ALA A 14 -10.52 -20.52 4.47
C ALA A 14 -11.27 -19.72 3.41
N ASP A 15 -12.43 -19.18 3.78
CA ASP A 15 -13.26 -18.36 2.91
C ASP A 15 -12.45 -17.19 2.31
N ASN A 16 -12.82 -16.77 1.10
CA ASN A 16 -12.15 -15.69 0.36
C ASN A 16 -12.08 -14.42 1.21
N SER A 17 -13.08 -14.16 2.06
CA SER A 17 -13.08 -13.02 2.98
C SER A 17 -12.00 -13.13 4.06
N VAL A 18 -11.74 -14.33 4.59
CA VAL A 18 -10.71 -14.59 5.60
C VAL A 18 -9.32 -14.44 4.98
N LEU A 19 -9.12 -15.00 3.78
CA LEU A 19 -7.85 -14.85 3.04
C LEU A 19 -7.59 -13.38 2.67
N LYS A 20 -8.62 -12.64 2.28
CA LYS A 20 -8.53 -11.19 2.03
C LYS A 20 -8.17 -10.42 3.30
N LYS A 21 -8.80 -10.72 4.43
CA LYS A 21 -8.47 -10.10 5.73
C LYS A 21 -7.02 -10.38 6.13
N LEU A 22 -6.55 -11.61 5.95
CA LEU A 22 -5.16 -11.97 6.23
C LEU A 22 -4.18 -11.23 5.31
N TYR A 23 -4.50 -11.14 4.01
CA TYR A 23 -3.72 -10.32 3.09
C TYR A 23 -3.63 -8.88 3.57
N MET A 24 -4.76 -8.27 3.93
CA MET A 24 -4.83 -6.89 4.43
C MET A 24 -4.06 -6.69 5.73
N GLY A 25 -4.22 -7.57 6.70
CA GLY A 25 -3.63 -7.43 8.03
C GLY A 25 -2.13 -7.71 8.09
N TYR A 26 -1.60 -8.48 7.14
CA TYR A 26 -0.19 -8.89 7.16
C TYR A 26 0.58 -8.42 5.93
N VAL A 27 0.27 -8.98 4.76
CA VAL A 27 1.05 -8.73 3.54
C VAL A 27 0.91 -7.28 3.09
N ARG A 28 -0.32 -6.77 2.99
CA ARG A 28 -0.61 -5.40 2.62
C ARG A 28 0.01 -4.41 3.59
N LEU A 29 -0.12 -4.66 4.90
CA LEU A 29 0.46 -3.83 5.93
C LEU A 29 1.99 -3.71 5.78
N THR A 30 2.69 -4.83 5.53
CA THR A 30 4.15 -4.80 5.32
C THR A 30 4.57 -4.02 4.07
N LEU A 31 3.80 -4.10 2.98
CA LEU A 31 4.06 -3.33 1.77
C LEU A 31 3.79 -1.84 1.98
N ASP A 32 2.67 -1.51 2.62
CA ASP A 32 2.28 -0.14 2.93
C ASP A 32 3.30 0.55 3.86
N TYR A 33 3.90 -0.18 4.81
CA TYR A 33 4.97 0.36 5.67
C TYR A 33 6.22 0.74 4.86
N GLY A 34 6.58 -0.07 3.86
CA GLY A 34 7.75 0.17 3.02
C GLY A 34 7.56 1.20 1.92
N ILE A 35 6.39 1.86 1.82
CA ILE A 35 6.03 2.70 0.68
C ILE A 35 7.01 3.84 0.43
N SER A 36 7.57 4.44 1.48
CA SER A 36 8.59 5.48 1.34
C SER A 36 9.86 4.99 0.63
N ALA A 37 10.19 3.71 0.76
CA ALA A 37 11.35 3.11 0.12
C ALA A 37 11.08 2.73 -1.34
N TRP A 38 9.84 2.33 -1.67
CA TRP A 38 9.52 1.85 -3.01
C TRP A 38 8.68 2.81 -3.88
N ALA A 39 8.20 3.93 -3.35
CA ALA A 39 7.39 4.88 -4.11
C ALA A 39 8.12 5.46 -5.33
N THR A 40 9.44 5.57 -5.27
CA THR A 40 10.28 6.19 -6.31
C THR A 40 11.05 5.18 -7.16
N VAL A 41 10.79 3.88 -7.03
CA VAL A 41 11.53 2.85 -7.77
C VAL A 41 11.09 2.80 -9.23
N ALA A 42 12.03 2.40 -10.10
CA ALA A 42 11.73 2.16 -11.51
C ALA A 42 10.62 1.11 -11.69
N GLN A 43 9.87 1.22 -12.79
CA GLN A 43 8.73 0.33 -13.09
C GLN A 43 9.10 -1.16 -13.04
N SER A 44 10.31 -1.51 -13.49
CA SER A 44 10.82 -2.89 -13.44
C SER A 44 10.88 -3.47 -12.02
N ASN A 45 11.25 -2.65 -11.04
CA ASN A 45 11.28 -3.04 -9.63
C ASN A 45 9.88 -2.97 -9.01
N PHE A 46 9.08 -1.99 -9.38
CA PHE A 46 7.69 -1.88 -8.93
C PHE A 46 6.85 -3.10 -9.35
N ASN A 47 7.13 -3.69 -10.51
CA ASN A 47 6.51 -4.93 -10.96
C ASN A 47 6.70 -6.10 -9.96
N LYS A 48 7.76 -6.09 -9.13
CA LYS A 48 7.95 -7.09 -8.07
C LYS A 48 6.89 -6.96 -6.98
N ILE A 49 6.48 -5.72 -6.66
CA ILE A 49 5.42 -5.42 -5.69
C ILE A 49 4.07 -5.85 -6.26
N ASN A 50 3.80 -5.52 -7.52
CA ASN A 50 2.59 -5.97 -8.23
C ASN A 50 2.48 -7.50 -8.25
N ARG A 51 3.59 -8.21 -8.48
CA ARG A 51 3.60 -9.68 -8.42
C ARG A 51 3.18 -10.22 -7.05
N VAL A 52 3.51 -9.55 -5.95
CA VAL A 52 3.08 -9.95 -4.61
C VAL A 52 1.56 -9.81 -4.46
N GLN A 53 0.98 -8.66 -4.83
CA GLN A 53 -0.48 -8.46 -4.81
C GLN A 53 -1.18 -9.45 -5.76
N ASN A 54 -0.70 -9.62 -6.98
CA ASN A 54 -1.29 -10.53 -7.98
C ASN A 54 -1.27 -11.99 -7.49
N GLN A 55 -0.16 -12.42 -6.88
CA GLN A 55 -0.06 -13.74 -6.28
C GLN A 55 -1.04 -13.91 -5.11
N ALA A 56 -1.26 -12.87 -4.30
CA ALA A 56 -2.22 -12.89 -3.20
C ALA A 56 -3.65 -12.96 -3.70
N MET A 57 -4.00 -12.18 -4.73
CA MET A 57 -5.32 -12.22 -5.35
C MET A 57 -5.63 -13.60 -5.91
N ARG A 58 -4.68 -14.26 -6.59
CA ARG A 58 -4.88 -15.64 -7.08
C ARG A 58 -5.11 -16.65 -5.96
N ILE A 59 -4.48 -16.48 -4.80
CA ILE A 59 -4.72 -17.33 -3.64
C ILE A 59 -6.12 -17.06 -3.06
N ILE A 60 -6.51 -15.79 -2.96
CA ILE A 60 -7.82 -15.38 -2.44
C ILE A 60 -8.95 -15.86 -3.35
N THR A 61 -8.80 -15.76 -4.68
CA THR A 61 -9.86 -16.12 -5.63
C THR A 61 -9.82 -17.58 -6.06
N GLY A 62 -8.72 -18.29 -5.80
CA GLY A 62 -8.45 -19.59 -6.43
C GLY A 62 -8.23 -19.49 -7.95
N GLY A 63 -8.01 -18.28 -8.48
CA GLY A 63 -7.95 -18.02 -9.93
C GLY A 63 -6.75 -18.65 -10.62
N MET A 64 -6.96 -19.09 -11.87
CA MET A 64 -5.91 -19.63 -12.73
C MET A 64 -4.85 -18.56 -13.02
N ARG A 65 -3.62 -18.97 -13.39
CA ARG A 65 -2.54 -18.03 -13.75
C ARG A 65 -2.88 -17.16 -14.98
N SER A 66 -3.73 -17.65 -15.87
CA SER A 66 -4.21 -16.95 -17.08
C SER A 66 -5.26 -15.88 -16.78
N THR A 67 -5.89 -15.89 -15.60
CA THR A 67 -6.93 -14.90 -15.25
C THR A 67 -6.34 -13.49 -15.27
N PRO A 68 -6.98 -12.53 -15.99
CA PRO A 68 -6.56 -11.13 -16.04
C PRO A 68 -6.53 -10.48 -14.64
N ILE A 69 -5.57 -9.58 -14.42
CA ILE A 69 -5.38 -8.91 -13.12
C ILE A 69 -6.56 -8.01 -12.78
N GLN A 70 -7.05 -7.25 -13.75
CA GLN A 70 -8.18 -6.32 -13.58
C GLN A 70 -9.45 -7.03 -13.11
N GLU A 71 -9.72 -8.24 -13.63
CA GLU A 71 -10.87 -9.02 -13.19
C GLU A 71 -10.71 -9.50 -11.75
N MET A 72 -9.50 -9.92 -11.36
CA MET A 72 -9.23 -10.29 -9.97
C MET A 72 -9.35 -9.08 -9.02
N GLU A 73 -8.92 -7.90 -9.43
CA GLU A 73 -9.06 -6.65 -8.64
C GLU A 73 -10.53 -6.32 -8.41
N LYS A 74 -11.37 -6.43 -9.45
CA LYS A 74 -12.83 -6.25 -9.34
C LYS A 74 -13.46 -7.28 -8.41
N THR A 75 -13.17 -8.57 -8.60
CA THR A 75 -13.74 -9.65 -7.77
C THR A 75 -13.31 -9.52 -6.31
N THR A 76 -12.04 -9.20 -6.06
CA THR A 76 -11.52 -9.07 -4.69
C THR A 76 -11.86 -7.73 -4.07
N GLY A 77 -12.26 -6.72 -4.84
CA GLY A 77 -12.44 -5.34 -4.39
C GLY A 77 -11.14 -4.75 -3.84
N LEU A 78 -10.01 -5.05 -4.49
CA LEU A 78 -8.70 -4.55 -4.14
C LEU A 78 -8.28 -3.48 -5.13
N GLN A 79 -7.73 -2.39 -4.61
CA GLN A 79 -7.22 -1.31 -5.43
C GLN A 79 -5.83 -1.66 -6.00
N PRO A 80 -5.53 -1.27 -7.26
CA PRO A 80 -4.19 -1.40 -7.86
C PRO A 80 -3.11 -0.78 -6.98
N MET A 81 -1.92 -1.38 -6.96
CA MET A 81 -0.82 -0.91 -6.12
C MET A 81 -0.31 0.48 -6.53
N GLU A 82 -0.45 0.82 -7.81
CA GLU A 82 -0.16 2.11 -8.42
C GLU A 82 -0.97 3.21 -7.75
N ASP A 83 -2.30 3.03 -7.68
CA ASP A 83 -3.19 4.04 -7.11
C ASP A 83 -2.93 4.22 -5.60
N ILE A 84 -2.57 3.15 -4.88
CA ILE A 84 -2.16 3.31 -3.47
C ILE A 84 -0.85 4.07 -3.39
N ARG A 85 0.14 3.75 -4.23
CA ARG A 85 1.42 4.47 -4.26
C ARG A 85 1.20 5.96 -4.40
N ASP A 86 0.40 6.36 -5.37
CA ASP A 86 0.21 7.75 -5.74
C ASP A 86 -0.55 8.49 -4.63
N SER A 87 -1.64 7.91 -4.12
CA SER A 87 -2.41 8.48 -3.00
C SER A 87 -1.61 8.62 -1.70
N ARG A 88 -0.71 7.67 -1.40
CA ARG A 88 0.14 7.71 -0.20
C ARG A 88 1.31 8.68 -0.36
N THR A 89 1.91 8.73 -1.55
CA THR A 89 3.01 9.65 -1.87
C THR A 89 2.54 11.10 -1.81
N GLN A 90 1.33 11.38 -2.31
CA GLN A 90 0.71 12.69 -2.21
C GLN A 90 0.54 13.11 -0.75
N LYS A 91 -0.10 12.25 0.07
CA LYS A 91 -0.28 12.51 1.51
C LYS A 91 1.04 12.72 2.24
N GLN A 92 2.08 11.98 1.87
CA GLN A 92 3.40 12.12 2.46
C GLN A 92 4.04 13.46 2.07
N THR A 93 3.91 13.86 0.82
CA THR A 93 4.41 15.15 0.30
C THR A 93 3.72 16.34 1.00
N GLU A 94 2.40 16.27 1.18
CA GLU A 94 1.63 17.30 1.90
C GLU A 94 2.10 17.47 3.34
N LYS A 95 2.35 16.35 4.04
CA LYS A 95 2.92 16.37 5.39
C LYS A 95 4.30 17.02 5.43
N PHE A 96 5.18 16.67 4.49
CA PHE A 96 6.50 17.28 4.41
C PHE A 96 6.43 18.79 4.19
N LYS A 97 5.58 19.26 3.28
CA LYS A 97 5.35 20.70 3.05
C LYS A 97 4.87 21.40 4.31
N THR A 98 3.88 20.82 4.99
CA THR A 98 3.32 21.37 6.23
C THR A 98 4.37 21.47 7.35
N VAL A 99 5.22 20.45 7.48
CA VAL A 99 6.29 20.43 8.48
C VAL A 99 7.36 21.47 8.16
N GLN A 100 7.78 21.58 6.89
CA GLN A 100 8.72 22.61 6.46
C GLN A 100 8.17 24.01 6.71
N GLU A 101 6.91 24.28 6.32
CA GLU A 101 6.28 25.58 6.57
C GLU A 101 6.26 25.94 8.06
N LYS A 102 5.96 24.99 8.95
CA LYS A 102 6.03 25.22 10.40
C LYS A 102 7.44 25.52 10.91
N PHE A 103 8.47 24.88 10.34
CA PHE A 103 9.86 25.10 10.73
C PHE A 103 10.41 26.46 10.26
N TYR A 104 10.00 26.90 9.06
CA TYR A 104 10.44 28.18 8.49
C TYR A 104 9.53 29.37 8.85
N ARG A 105 8.41 29.15 9.56
CA ARG A 105 7.60 30.25 10.09
C ARG A 105 8.43 31.02 11.11
N PRO A 106 8.76 32.30 10.87
CA PRO A 106 9.37 33.11 11.91
C PRO A 106 8.41 33.17 13.09
N TYR A 107 8.90 32.95 14.31
CA TYR A 107 8.11 33.21 15.50
C TYR A 107 7.86 34.72 15.55
N THR A 108 6.68 35.14 15.11
CA THR A 108 6.23 36.52 15.24
C THR A 108 5.57 36.68 16.59
N ARG A 109 6.00 37.69 17.36
CA ARG A 109 5.30 38.12 18.56
C ARG A 109 3.91 38.69 18.18
N LEU A 110 3.00 38.80 19.15
CA LEU A 110 1.63 39.32 18.95
C LEU A 110 1.59 40.77 18.44
N ASP A 111 2.69 41.50 18.56
CA ASP A 111 2.92 42.87 18.06
C ASP A 111 3.48 42.92 16.63
N GLY A 112 3.71 41.77 15.98
CA GLY A 112 4.25 41.68 14.62
C GLY A 112 5.78 41.67 14.52
N SER A 113 6.49 41.76 15.65
CA SER A 113 7.96 41.74 15.69
C SER A 113 8.50 40.31 15.53
N ILE A 114 9.49 40.09 14.65
CA ILE A 114 10.16 38.80 14.48
C ILE A 114 11.06 38.51 15.70
N ILE A 115 10.93 37.33 16.30
CA ILE A 115 11.87 36.84 17.32
C ILE A 115 13.09 36.27 16.57
N VAL A 116 14.12 37.09 16.44
CA VAL A 116 15.44 36.63 15.97
C VAL A 116 16.13 35.95 17.15
N SER A 117 16.66 34.73 16.93
CA SER A 117 17.47 33.99 17.92
C SER A 117 18.79 34.68 18.20
#